data_AF-A0A6A7SKL3-F1
#
_entry.id   AF-A0A6A7SKL3-F1
#
_cell.length_a   1.000
_cell.length_b   1.000
_cell.length_c   1.000
_cell.angle_alpha   90.00
_cell.angle_beta   90.00
_cell.angle_gamma   90.00
#
_symmetry.space_group_name_H-M   'P 1'
#
loop_
_entity.id
_entity.type
_entity.pdbx_description
1 polymer ?
#
loop_
_entity_poly.entity_id
_entity_poly.type
_entity_poly.pdbx_seq_one_letter_code
_entity_poly.pdbx_strand_id
1 'polypeptide(L)' 'MLEGADALAIVTEWNLFRSPDFEAIRERLREPVIFDGRNLYDPAALRRHGFTYYAVGRPVARP' A
#
# COMPACT_ATOMS: atom_id res chain seq x y z
N MET A 1 -4.75 13.42 -0.84
CA MET A 1 -3.56 13.98 -0.18
C MET A 1 -2.99 12.87 0.70
N LEU A 2 -1.70 12.54 0.55
CA LEU A 2 -1.05 11.49 1.36
C LEU A 2 -0.30 12.07 2.56
N GLU A 3 0.12 13.34 2.46
CA GLU A 3 0.93 14.03 3.46
C GLU A 3 0.33 13.92 4.86
N GLY A 4 1.08 13.31 5.77
CA GLY A 4 0.67 13.16 7.17
C GLY A 4 -0.47 12.16 7.38
N ALA A 5 -0.85 11.35 6.41
CA ALA A 5 -1.78 10.25 6.64
C ALA A 5 -1.08 9.09 7.38
N ASP A 6 -1.78 8.41 8.28
CA ASP A 6 -1.23 7.25 9.01
C ASP A 6 -1.14 6.00 8.12
N ALA A 7 -2.03 5.87 7.14
CA ALA A 7 -2.07 4.73 6.22
C ALA A 7 -2.75 5.11 4.89
N LEU A 8 -2.57 4.27 3.88
CA LEU A 8 -3.27 4.33 2.59
C LEU A 8 -4.29 3.18 2.48
N ALA A 9 -5.54 3.50 2.12
CA ALA A 9 -6.59 2.50 1.87
C ALA A 9 -7.06 2.53 0.41
N ILE A 10 -7.04 1.37 -0.25
CA ILE A 10 -7.53 1.18 -1.63
C ILE A 10 -8.91 0.55 -1.57
N VAL A 11 -9.92 1.35 -1.88
CA VAL A 11 -11.34 0.96 -1.86
C VAL A 11 -11.96 0.90 -3.26
N THR A 12 -11.18 1.25 -4.29
CA THR A 12 -11.59 1.23 -5.70
C THR A 12 -10.42 0.79 -6.58
N GLU A 13 -10.72 0.19 -7.73
CA GLU A 13 -9.76 -0.49 -8.62
C GLU A 13 -9.38 0.35 -9.85
N TRP A 14 -9.48 1.67 -9.75
CA TRP A 14 -9.14 2.58 -10.85
C TRP A 14 -7.71 2.36 -11.34
N ASN A 15 -7.53 2.38 -12.67
CA ASN A 15 -6.25 2.09 -13.31
C ASN A 15 -5.09 2.97 -12.83
N LEU A 16 -5.38 4.20 -12.39
CA LEU A 16 -4.40 5.12 -11.82
C LEU A 16 -3.64 4.49 -10.63
N PHE A 17 -4.27 3.59 -9.88
CA PHE A 17 -3.66 2.98 -8.72
C PHE A 17 -2.81 1.75 -9.03
N ARG A 18 -2.76 1.24 -10.28
CA ARG A 18 -2.08 -0.03 -10.59
C ARG A 18 -0.55 0.04 -10.66
N SER A 19 0.00 1.23 -10.93
CA SER A 19 1.45 1.44 -11.05
C SER A 19 1.88 2.64 -10.20
N PRO A 20 1.78 2.54 -8.86
CA PRO A 20 2.14 3.63 -7.96
C PRO A 20 3.67 3.79 -7.84
N ASP A 21 4.10 4.99 -7.48
CA ASP A 21 5.44 5.21 -6.95
C ASP A 21 5.42 4.90 -5.44
N PHE A 22 5.85 3.69 -5.08
CA PHE A 22 5.84 3.23 -3.68
C PHE A 22 6.81 4.00 -2.80
N GLU A 23 7.91 4.52 -3.34
CA GLU A 23 8.87 5.29 -2.55
C GLU A 23 8.26 6.64 -2.16
N ALA A 24 7.67 7.35 -3.14
CA ALA A 24 6.98 8.61 -2.89
C ALA A 24 5.78 8.44 -1.93
N ILE A 25 5.07 7.31 -1.96
CA ILE A 25 4.00 7.02 -1.01
C ILE A 25 4.58 6.83 0.40
N ARG A 26 5.67 6.06 0.52
CA ARG A 26 6.31 5.73 1.80
C ARG A 26 6.78 6.99 2.53
N GLU A 27 7.37 7.93 1.80
CA GLU A 27 7.87 9.19 2.34
C GLU A 27 6.77 10.13 2.84
N ARG A 28 5.55 10.03 2.29
CA ARG A 28 4.43 10.94 2.61
C ARG A 28 3.54 10.44 3.75
N LEU A 29 3.55 9.13 4.01
CA LEU A 29 2.79 8.55 5.12
C LEU A 29 3.57 8.64 6.43
N ARG A 30 2.87 8.85 7.55
CA ARG A 30 3.45 8.76 8.90
C ARG A 30 3.92 7.35 9.23
N GLU A 31 3.16 6.35 8.77
CA GLU A 31 3.53 4.95 8.86
C GLU A 31 3.39 4.29 7.48
N PRO A 32 4.33 3.44 7.05
CA PRO A 32 4.25 2.77 5.76
C PRO A 32 3.25 1.60 5.81
N VAL A 33 1.97 1.92 5.94
CA VAL A 33 0.87 0.95 6.06
C VAL A 33 -0.11 1.10 4.89
N ILE A 34 -0.41 -0.02 4.22
CA ILE A 34 -1.39 -0.08 3.13
C ILE A 34 -2.46 -1.13 3.44
N PHE A 35 -3.72 -0.74 3.31
CA PHE A 35 -4.89 -1.61 3.29
C PHE A 35 -5.44 -1.68 1.86
N ASP A 36 -5.45 -2.85 1.25
CA ASP A 36 -5.87 -3.04 -0.13
C ASP A 36 -7.09 -3.95 -0.23
N GLY A 37 -8.26 -3.33 -0.35
CA GLY A 37 -9.53 -4.00 -0.55
C GLY A 37 -9.73 -4.57 -1.95
N ARG A 38 -8.80 -4.31 -2.87
CA ARG A 38 -8.87 -4.67 -4.29
C ARG A 38 -7.76 -5.61 -4.74
N ASN A 39 -6.83 -5.96 -3.86
CA ASN A 39 -5.71 -6.85 -4.12
C ASN A 39 -4.88 -6.42 -5.35
N LEU A 40 -4.71 -5.11 -5.55
CA LEU A 40 -4.02 -4.52 -6.70
C LEU A 40 -2.52 -4.81 -6.70
N TYR A 41 -1.92 -4.95 -5.52
CA TYR A 41 -0.47 -5.04 -5.39
C TYR A 41 0.04 -6.45 -5.04
N ASP A 42 1.31 -6.67 -5.34
CA ASP A 42 2.06 -7.87 -4.94
C ASP A 42 2.56 -7.72 -3.49
N PRO A 43 2.14 -8.59 -2.55
CA PRO A 43 2.62 -8.57 -1.17
C PRO A 43 4.16 -8.60 -1.05
N ALA A 44 4.85 -9.33 -1.94
CA ALA A 44 6.30 -9.43 -1.90
C ALA A 44 6.98 -8.11 -2.31
N ALA A 45 6.40 -7.38 -3.26
CA ALA A 45 6.87 -6.05 -3.64
C ALA A 45 6.71 -5.05 -2.49
N LEU A 46 5.53 -5.01 -1.87
CA LEU A 46 5.26 -4.08 -0.78
C LEU A 46 6.17 -4.33 0.43
N ARG A 47 6.43 -5.61 0.73
CA ARG A 47 7.43 -6.00 1.73
C ARG A 47 8.82 -5.43 1.41
N ARG A 48 9.30 -5.58 0.18
CA ARG A 48 10.60 -5.04 -0.25
C ARG A 48 10.68 -3.52 -0.15
N HIS A 49 9.56 -2.83 -0.34
CA HIS A 49 9.44 -1.37 -0.17
C HIS A 49 9.19 -0.94 1.29
N GLY A 50 9.25 -1.87 2.26
CA GLY A 50 9.14 -1.53 3.68
C GLY A 50 7.73 -1.23 4.16
N PHE A 51 6.70 -1.68 3.43
CA PHE A 51 5.31 -1.54 3.85
C PHE A 51 4.81 -2.72 4.68
N THR A 52 3.99 -2.43 5.68
CA THR A 52 3.01 -3.40 6.18
C THR A 52 1.79 -3.37 5.28
N TYR A 53 1.47 -4.50 4.65
CA TYR A 53 0.45 -4.60 3.62
C TYR A 53 -0.63 -5.63 4.01
N TYR A 54 -1.87 -5.14 4.11
CA TYR A 54 -3.06 -5.91 4.39
C TYR A 54 -3.87 -6.06 3.10
N ALA A 55 -4.10 -7.29 2.67
CA ALA A 55 -4.86 -7.63 1.47
C ALA A 55 -5.99 -8.61 1.80
N VAL A 56 -7.09 -8.54 1.06
CA VAL A 56 -8.25 -9.40 1.30
C VAL A 56 -7.95 -10.83 0.89
N GLY A 57 -8.05 -11.76 1.84
CA GLY A 57 -7.83 -13.19 1.60
C GLY A 57 -6.37 -13.58 1.37
N ARG A 58 -5.40 -12.74 1.75
CA ARG A 58 -3.96 -13.02 1.65
C ARG A 58 -3.29 -12.85 3.02
N PRO A 59 -2.19 -13.58 3.31
CA PRO A 59 -1.39 -13.33 4.50
C PRO A 59 -0.89 -11.89 4.56
N VAL A 60 -0.80 -11.32 5.77
CA VAL A 60 -0.23 -9.98 5.97
C VAL A 60 1.24 -10.00 5.55
N ALA A 61 1.61 -9.10 4.64
CA ALA A 61 3.01 -8.84 4.36
C ALA A 61 3.54 -7.80 5.34
N ARG A 62 4.66 -8.11 5.98
CA ARG A 62 5.41 -7.21 6.86
C ARG A 62 6.84 -7.10 6.31
N PRO A 63 7.53 -5.96 6.46
CA PRO A 63 8.92 -5.79 6.06
C PRO A 63 9.81 -7.00 6.41
#